data_AF-A0A7X3D2G0-F1
#
_entry.id   AF-A0A7X3D2G0-F1
#
_cell.length_a   1.000
_cell.length_b   1.000
_cell.length_c   1.000
_cell.angle_alpha   90.00
_cell.angle_beta   90.00
_cell.angle_gamma   90.00
#
_symmetry.space_group_name_H-M   'P 1'
#
loop_
_entity.id
_entity.type
_entity.pdbx_description
1 polymer ?
#
loop_
_entity_poly.entity_id
_entity_poly.type
_entity_poly.pdbx_seq_one_letter_code
_entity_poly.pdbx_strand_id
1 'polypeptide(L)' 'MKGKRQSTVEPVFGTLTQFMGLRKINTIGLAQADKVMHLSAMAYNLKKYLKFEKKRSKSGAV' A
#
# COMPACT_ATOMS: atom_id res chain seq x y z
N MET A 1 10.67 -14.92 -15.17
CA MET A 1 9.53 -13.98 -14.98
C MET A 1 9.28 -13.79 -13.50
N LYS A 2 9.06 -12.56 -13.02
CA LYS A 2 8.72 -12.30 -11.61
C LYS A 2 7.35 -12.92 -11.29
N GLY A 3 7.22 -13.58 -10.14
CA GLY A 3 5.94 -14.15 -9.72
C GLY A 3 4.89 -13.05 -9.49
N LYS A 4 3.60 -13.35 -9.72
CA LYS A 4 2.47 -12.39 -9.58
C LYS A 4 2.47 -11.59 -8.26
N ARG A 5 2.99 -12.18 -7.17
CA ARG A 5 3.14 -11.50 -5.87
C ARG A 5 4.34 -10.55 -5.83
N GLN A 6 5.48 -10.93 -6.39
CA GLN A 6 6.63 -10.03 -6.47
C GLN A 6 6.34 -8.80 -7.33
N SER A 7 5.56 -8.96 -8.41
CA SER A 7 5.15 -7.83 -9.26
C SER A 7 4.24 -6.81 -8.57
N THR A 8 3.69 -7.13 -7.39
CA THR A 8 2.84 -6.20 -6.62
C THR A 8 3.48 -5.75 -5.32
N VAL A 9 4.29 -6.59 -4.68
CA VAL A 9 4.96 -6.26 -3.40
C VAL A 9 6.10 -5.27 -3.60
N GLU A 10 6.94 -5.44 -4.63
CA GLU A 10 8.05 -4.50 -4.90
C GLU A 10 7.58 -3.06 -5.19
N PRO A 11 6.56 -2.83 -6.04
CA PRO A 11 6.02 -1.48 -6.25
C PRO A 11 5.42 -0.85 -4.98
N VAL A 12 4.77 -1.66 -4.12
CA VAL A 12 4.20 -1.18 -2.86
C VAL A 12 5.31 -0.75 -1.91
N PHE A 13 6.36 -1.56 -1.73
CA PHE A 13 7.52 -1.19 -0.91
C PHE A 13 8.24 0.06 -1.42
N GLY A 14 8.41 0.18 -2.75
CA GLY A 14 8.94 1.40 -3.37
C GLY A 14 8.08 2.62 -3.05
N THR A 15 6.76 2.48 -3.12
CA THR A 15 5.83 3.58 -2.78
C THR A 15 5.92 3.96 -1.31
N LEU A 16 5.96 2.98 -0.42
CA LEU A 16 6.00 3.24 1.02
C LEU A 16 7.31 3.93 1.44
N THR A 17 8.43 3.52 0.87
CA THR A 17 9.75 4.10 1.15
C THR A 17 9.91 5.49 0.55
N GLN A 18 9.52 5.70 -0.71
CA GLN A 18 9.74 6.96 -1.42
C GLN A 18 8.69 8.04 -1.10
N PHE A 19 7.42 7.66 -0.91
CA PHE A 19 6.31 8.61 -0.80
C PHE A 19 5.54 8.56 0.52
N MET A 20 5.67 7.49 1.32
CA MET A 20 4.97 7.35 2.61
C MET A 20 5.92 7.40 3.82
N GLY A 21 7.11 8.01 3.66
CA GLY A 21 8.00 8.32 4.75
C GLY A 21 8.80 7.16 5.34
N LEU A 22 8.79 5.96 4.74
CA LEU A 22 9.54 4.81 5.28
C LEU A 22 11.04 4.81 4.93
N ARG A 23 11.55 5.74 4.09
CA ARG A 23 12.99 5.83 3.80
C ARG A 23 13.84 6.20 5.02
N LYS A 24 13.30 7.03 5.93
CA LYS A 24 13.98 7.42 7.18
C LYS A 24 12.94 7.59 8.28
N ILE A 25 12.90 6.64 9.19
CA ILE A 25 12.00 6.65 10.35
C ILE A 25 12.79 7.19 11.56
N ASN A 26 12.36 8.32 12.11
CA ASN A 26 13.05 8.99 13.22
C ASN A 26 12.49 8.58 14.59
N THR A 27 12.21 7.28 14.80
CA THR A 27 11.71 6.74 16.07
C THR A 27 12.78 5.95 16.79
N ILE A 28 12.72 5.92 18.12
CA ILE A 28 13.68 5.17 18.94
C ILE A 28 13.15 3.74 19.15
N GLY A 29 13.92 2.76 18.69
CA GLY A 29 13.62 1.34 18.87
C GLY A 29 12.67 0.74 17.82
N LEU A 30 12.79 -0.59 17.65
CA LEU A 30 12.07 -1.35 16.62
C LEU A 30 10.56 -1.34 16.80
N ALA A 31 10.08 -1.36 18.05
CA ALA A 31 8.64 -1.36 18.35
C ALA A 31 7.94 -0.08 17.89
N GLN A 32 8.61 1.07 17.91
CA GLN A 32 8.04 2.33 17.40
C GLN A 32 8.11 2.39 15.88
N ALA A 33 9.22 1.92 15.30
CA ALA A 33 9.39 1.85 13.85
C ALA A 33 8.33 0.95 13.19
N ASP A 34 7.99 -0.17 13.83
CA ASP A 34 6.94 -1.08 13.37
C ASP A 34 5.54 -0.42 13.32
N LYS A 35 5.22 0.44 14.31
CA LYS A 35 3.98 1.22 14.30
C LYS A 35 3.93 2.20 13.12
N VAL A 36 5.04 2.87 12.83
CA VAL A 36 5.13 3.79 11.68
C VAL A 36 4.98 3.02 10.37
N MET A 37 5.61 1.84 10.25
CA MET A 37 5.46 0.97 9.10
C MET A 37 4.00 0.57 8.86
N HIS A 38 3.31 0.11 9.90
CA HIS A 38 1.90 -0.27 9.82
C HIS A 38 1.00 0.93 9.48
N LEU A 39 1.25 2.09 10.09
CA LEU A 39 0.52 3.32 9.78
C LEU A 39 0.64 3.70 8.30
N SER A 40 1.86 3.72 7.76
CA SER A 40 2.10 4.02 6.34
C SER A 40 1.44 3.00 5.40
N ALA A 41 1.48 1.71 5.75
CA ALA A 41 0.80 0.66 4.99
C ALA A 41 -0.73 0.82 5.00
N MET A 42 -1.32 1.11 6.16
CA MET A 42 -2.76 1.39 6.28
C MET A 42 -3.15 2.63 5.47
N ALA A 43 -2.40 3.71 5.57
CA ALA A 43 -2.64 4.94 4.80
C ALA A 43 -2.59 4.72 3.29
N TYR A 44 -1.63 3.93 2.80
CA TYR A 44 -1.55 3.53 1.39
C TYR A 44 -2.80 2.76 0.94
N ASN A 45 -3.24 1.79 1.74
CA ASN A 45 -4.43 1.00 1.45
C ASN A 45 -5.71 1.86 1.46
N LEU A 46 -5.85 2.77 2.44
CA LEU A 46 -6.98 3.70 2.50
C LEU A 46 -7.00 4.62 1.26
N LYS A 47 -5.87 5.21 0.87
CA LYS A 47 -5.77 6.03 -0.35
C LYS A 47 -6.19 5.27 -1.60
N LYS A 48 -5.84 3.98 -1.68
CA LYS A 48 -6.24 3.10 -2.78
C LYS A 48 -7.74 2.82 -2.75
N TYR A 49 -8.31 2.60 -1.57
CA TYR A 49 -9.75 2.36 -1.38
C TYR A 49 -10.59 3.59 -1.75
N LEU A 50 -10.13 4.80 -1.40
CA LEU A 50 -10.82 6.05 -1.78
C LEU A 50 -10.85 6.28 -3.29
N LYS A 51 -9.83 5.80 -4.02
CA LYS A 51 -9.76 5.87 -5.48
C LYS A 51 -10.39 4.67 -6.18
N PHE A 52 -10.99 3.75 -5.43
CA PHE A 52 -11.59 2.55 -5.99
C PHE A 52 -12.95 2.87 -6.59
N GLU A 53 -13.00 2.98 -7.91
CA GLU A 53 -14.26 2.95 -8.66
C GLU A 53 -14.69 1.51 -8.89
N LYS A 54 -15.88 1.15 -8.37
CA LYS A 54 -16.50 -0.15 -8.65
C LYS A 54 -16.85 -0.18 -10.14
N LYS A 55 -16.12 -0.96 -10.95
CA LYS A 55 -16.62 -1.37 -12.28
C LYS A 55 -17.89 -2.18 -12.06
N ARG A 56 -19.06 -1.53 -12.16
CA ARG A 56 -20.33 -2.24 -12.28
C ARG A 56 -20.23 -3.06 -13.57
N SER A 57 -20.20 -4.38 -13.46
CA SER A 57 -20.53 -5.22 -14.61
C SER A 57 -21.94 -4.81 -15.03
N LYS A 58 -22.15 -4.51 -16.31
CA LYS A 58 -23.51 -4.45 -16.85
C LYS A 58 -24.09 -5.85 -16.65
N SER A 59 -24.95 -6.04 -15.68
CA SER A 59 -25.80 -7.22 -15.61
C SER A 59 -26.62 -7.20 -16.88
N GLY A 60 -26.38 -8.17 -17.77
CA GLY A 60 -27.16 -8.36 -19.00
C GLY A 60 -28.57 -8.86 -18.69
N ALA A 61 -29.30 -8.13 -17.83
CA ALA A 61 -30.73 -8.26 -17.73
C ALA A 61 -31.30 -7.49 -18.92
N VAL A 62 -31.64 -8.25 -19.97
CA VAL A 62 -32.53 -7.85 -21.05
C VAL A 62 -33.92 -7.54 -20.51
#